data_AF-A0A956DP27-F1
#
_entry.id   AF-A0A956DP27-F1
#
_cell.length_a   1.000
_cell.length_b   1.000
_cell.length_c   1.000
_cell.angle_alpha   90.00
_cell.angle_beta   90.00
_cell.angle_gamma   90.00
#
_symmetry.space_group_name_H-M   'P 1'
#
loop_
_entity.id
_entity.type
_entity.pdbx_description
1 polymer ?
#
loop_
_entity_poly.entity_id
_entity_poly.type
_entity_poly.pdbx_seq_one_letter_code
_entity_poly.pdbx_strand_id
1 'polypeptide(L)'
;MSRLGALFAFASLFLHAACGGATPGSICDQICECQGGCTDSERETCVEGVREQKFIAINASCGDQFQIYADCVDGAVSCVGSSVAVQGCEQPQTSLETCIGAPTVLPVGNACDRAVRRIIDHYASCGIPIAEPVEAPSCSEQLATSTSCIADCVEVASCGALTGTDPDGSVEFADCITVCD
;
A
#
# COMPACT_ATOMS: atom_id res chain seq x y z
N MET A 1 1.86 -21.39 63.63
CA MET A 1 1.00 -20.80 62.59
C MET A 1 1.86 -19.86 61.77
N SER A 2 2.48 -20.36 60.69
CA SER A 2 3.44 -19.61 59.87
C SER A 2 2.76 -19.19 58.57
N ARG A 3 2.61 -17.89 58.34
CA ARG A 3 2.16 -17.32 57.06
C ARG A 3 3.40 -16.97 56.24
N LEU A 4 3.70 -17.78 55.23
CA LEU A 4 4.65 -17.45 54.16
C LEU A 4 3.87 -16.66 53.10
N GLY A 5 4.16 -15.35 53.00
CA GLY A 5 3.69 -14.49 51.91
C GLY A 5 4.56 -14.70 50.68
N ALA A 6 3.96 -15.15 49.57
CA ALA A 6 4.61 -15.26 48.28
C ALA A 6 4.59 -13.89 47.59
N LEU A 7 5.77 -13.29 47.43
CA LEU A 7 6.00 -12.12 46.57
C LEU A 7 5.99 -12.57 45.11
N PHE A 8 4.97 -12.19 44.36
CA PHE A 8 4.92 -12.29 42.90
C PHE A 8 5.73 -11.13 42.31
N ALA A 9 6.98 -11.40 41.94
CA ALA A 9 7.77 -10.52 41.08
C ALA A 9 7.66 -11.02 39.63
N PHE A 10 6.65 -10.55 38.90
CA PHE A 10 6.61 -10.68 37.44
C PHE A 10 7.59 -9.64 36.87
N ALA A 11 8.84 -10.06 36.70
CA ALA A 11 9.83 -9.27 35.98
C ALA A 11 9.40 -9.16 34.52
N SER A 12 8.97 -7.97 34.12
CA SER A 12 8.62 -7.61 32.75
C SER A 12 9.84 -7.74 31.83
N LEU A 13 9.95 -8.87 31.13
CA LEU A 13 10.79 -8.99 29.95
C LEU A 13 10.11 -8.26 28.78
N PHE A 14 10.22 -6.93 28.73
CA PHE A 14 10.17 -6.22 27.44
C PHE A 14 11.58 -6.27 26.86
N LEU A 15 11.89 -7.40 26.21
CA LEU A 15 13.05 -7.46 25.31
C LEU A 15 12.90 -6.34 24.31
N HIS A 16 13.88 -5.45 24.32
CA HIS A 16 13.97 -4.34 23.42
C HIS A 16 13.98 -4.87 21.99
N ALA A 17 13.10 -4.28 21.18
CA ALA A 17 13.06 -4.42 19.74
C ALA A 17 14.48 -4.41 19.17
N ALA A 18 14.70 -5.32 18.23
CA ALA A 18 15.83 -5.25 17.34
C ALA A 18 15.96 -3.81 16.84
N CYS A 19 17.15 -3.23 16.98
CA CYS A 19 17.50 -1.92 16.42
C CYS A 19 17.74 -2.06 14.91
N GLY A 20 16.81 -2.72 14.23
CA GLY A 20 16.66 -2.83 12.79
C GLY A 20 15.22 -2.44 12.52
N GLY A 21 14.93 -1.15 12.58
CA GLY A 21 13.61 -0.63 12.21
C GLY A 21 13.29 -1.00 10.77
N ALA A 22 12.01 -1.15 10.48
CA ALA A 22 11.54 -1.51 9.15
C ALA A 22 12.14 -0.57 8.11
N THR A 23 12.73 -1.15 7.08
CA THR A 23 13.21 -0.38 5.94
C THR A 23 12.21 -0.53 4.80
N PRO A 24 12.07 0.49 3.93
CA PRO A 24 11.32 0.34 2.68
C PRO A 24 11.70 -0.92 1.89
N GLY A 25 13.00 -1.26 1.89
CA GLY A 25 13.51 -2.46 1.24
C GLY A 25 12.98 -3.74 1.87
N SER A 26 13.07 -3.89 3.19
CA SER A 26 12.69 -5.13 3.89
C SER A 26 11.20 -5.45 3.74
N ILE A 27 10.33 -4.44 3.79
CA ILE A 27 8.89 -4.62 3.56
C ILE A 27 8.64 -5.13 2.13
N CYS A 28 9.29 -4.52 1.14
CA CYS A 28 9.13 -4.90 -0.27
C CYS A 28 9.74 -6.26 -0.59
N ASP A 29 10.86 -6.62 0.03
CA ASP A 29 11.46 -7.94 -0.10
C ASP A 29 10.48 -9.04 0.36
N GLN A 30 9.85 -8.86 1.53
CA GLN A 30 8.84 -9.80 2.04
C GLN A 30 7.61 -9.90 1.13
N ILE A 31 7.13 -8.77 0.62
CA ILE A 31 6.01 -8.73 -0.35
C ILE A 31 6.37 -9.53 -1.61
N CYS A 32 7.56 -9.29 -2.16
CA CYS A 32 8.03 -9.95 -3.37
C CYS A 32 8.19 -11.45 -3.16
N GLU A 33 8.73 -11.87 -2.01
CA GLU A 33 8.81 -13.29 -1.65
C GLU A 33 7.42 -13.93 -1.57
N CYS A 34 6.43 -13.26 -0.98
CA CYS A 34 5.05 -13.74 -0.93
C CYS A 34 4.43 -13.96 -2.33
N GLN A 35 4.83 -13.16 -3.32
CA GLN A 35 4.28 -13.20 -4.67
C GLN A 35 4.98 -14.23 -5.59
N GLY A 36 5.94 -14.98 -5.05
CA GLY A 36 6.77 -15.90 -5.84
C GLY A 36 7.96 -15.22 -6.53
N GLY A 37 8.28 -13.99 -6.13
CA GLY A 37 9.33 -13.14 -6.66
C GLY A 37 8.79 -11.85 -7.28
N CYS A 38 9.66 -10.83 -7.32
CA CYS A 38 9.47 -9.62 -8.12
C CYS A 38 10.63 -9.49 -9.10
N THR A 39 10.39 -8.77 -10.19
CA THR A 39 11.45 -8.13 -10.97
C THR A 39 12.07 -6.98 -10.18
N ASP A 40 13.30 -6.59 -10.56
CA ASP A 40 13.99 -5.45 -9.93
C ASP A 40 13.17 -4.15 -10.01
N SER A 41 12.48 -3.95 -11.14
CA SER A 41 11.62 -2.77 -11.35
C SER A 41 10.41 -2.79 -10.42
N GLU A 42 9.74 -3.92 -10.23
CA GLU A 42 8.58 -4.02 -9.33
C GLU A 42 8.97 -3.79 -7.88
N ARG A 43 10.14 -4.33 -7.49
CA ARG A 43 10.72 -4.10 -6.17
C ARG A 43 11.06 -2.62 -5.97
N GLU A 44 11.67 -1.98 -6.95
CA GLU A 44 12.01 -0.55 -6.89
C GLU A 44 10.76 0.32 -6.76
N THR A 45 9.73 0.06 -7.58
CA THR A 45 8.44 0.75 -7.49
C THR A 45 7.79 0.57 -6.11
N CYS A 46 7.86 -0.64 -5.52
CA CYS A 46 7.40 -0.85 -4.15
C CYS A 46 8.17 0.03 -3.16
N VAL A 47 9.51 0.02 -3.24
CA VAL A 47 10.38 0.78 -2.32
C VAL A 47 10.12 2.29 -2.45
N GLU A 48 9.94 2.79 -3.67
CA GLU A 48 9.60 4.19 -3.93
C GLU A 48 8.23 4.54 -3.34
N GLY A 49 7.22 3.68 -3.50
CA GLY A 49 5.91 3.88 -2.89
C GLY A 49 5.97 3.95 -1.35
N VAL A 50 6.77 3.11 -0.69
CA VAL A 50 6.97 3.22 0.78
C VAL A 50 7.68 4.53 1.14
N ARG A 51 8.68 4.95 0.35
CA ARG A 51 9.41 6.21 0.58
C ARG A 51 8.53 7.44 0.39
N GLU A 52 7.66 7.43 -0.60
CA GLU A 52 6.70 8.50 -0.84
C GLU A 52 5.72 8.63 0.32
N GLN A 53 5.14 7.53 0.79
CA GLN A 53 4.28 7.54 1.98
C GLN A 53 5.01 8.06 3.22
N LYS A 54 6.28 7.69 3.40
CA LYS A 54 7.13 8.25 4.44
C LYS A 54 7.30 9.76 4.29
N PHE A 55 7.52 10.25 3.07
CA PHE A 55 7.68 11.67 2.77
C PHE A 55 6.40 12.46 3.04
N ILE A 56 5.23 11.95 2.62
CA ILE A 56 3.91 12.53 2.92
C ILE A 56 3.72 12.61 4.44
N ALA A 57 3.99 11.53 5.16
CA ALA A 57 3.87 11.50 6.62
C ALA A 57 4.80 12.51 7.29
N ILE A 58 6.07 12.59 6.88
CA ILE A 58 7.03 13.55 7.42
C ILE A 58 6.57 15.00 7.17
N ASN A 59 6.09 15.31 5.97
CA ASN A 59 5.57 16.66 5.65
C ASN A 59 4.32 17.00 6.45
N ALA A 60 3.50 16.01 6.80
CA ALA A 60 2.36 16.17 7.70
C ALA A 60 2.76 16.19 9.20
N SER A 61 4.05 16.14 9.54
CA SER A 61 4.55 15.98 10.92
C SER A 61 4.10 14.68 11.61
N CYS A 62 3.86 13.64 10.81
CA CYS A 62 3.38 12.31 11.19
C CYS A 62 4.45 11.21 11.02
N GLY A 63 5.74 11.59 10.96
CA GLY A 63 6.84 10.65 10.69
C GLY A 63 6.95 9.52 11.73
N ASP A 64 6.64 9.80 13.00
CA ASP A 64 6.68 8.80 14.07
C ASP A 64 5.56 7.76 13.91
N GLN A 65 4.35 8.21 13.58
CA GLN A 65 3.21 7.33 13.29
C GLN A 65 3.50 6.46 12.07
N PHE A 66 4.18 7.01 11.06
CA PHE A 66 4.60 6.24 9.90
C PHE A 66 5.60 5.16 10.28
N GLN A 67 6.59 5.49 11.10
CA GLN A 67 7.58 4.50 11.56
C GLN A 67 6.91 3.39 12.37
N ILE A 68 5.99 3.72 13.28
CA ILE A 68 5.23 2.74 14.06
C ILE A 68 4.43 1.81 13.13
N TYR A 69 3.76 2.36 12.12
CA TYR A 69 3.02 1.57 11.15
C TYR A 69 3.94 0.69 10.29
N ALA A 70 5.04 1.23 9.77
CA ALA A 70 6.02 0.49 8.98
C ALA A 70 6.65 -0.67 9.77
N ASP A 71 7.02 -0.43 11.03
CA ASP A 71 7.56 -1.46 11.94
C ASP A 71 6.53 -2.56 12.21
N CYS A 72 5.25 -2.20 12.34
CA CYS A 72 4.19 -3.18 12.46
C CYS A 72 4.08 -4.04 11.20
N VAL A 73 4.01 -3.40 10.01
CA VAL A 73 3.87 -4.11 8.74
C VAL A 73 5.04 -5.06 8.51
N ASP A 74 6.28 -4.62 8.71
CA ASP A 74 7.48 -5.44 8.53
C ASP A 74 7.46 -6.71 9.41
N GLY A 75 6.86 -6.66 10.59
CA GLY A 75 6.69 -7.81 11.49
C GLY A 75 5.40 -8.61 11.30
N ALA A 76 4.43 -8.10 10.54
CA ALA A 76 3.08 -8.64 10.42
C ALA A 76 2.70 -9.07 8.99
N VAL A 77 3.61 -8.92 8.02
CA VAL A 77 3.44 -9.44 6.67
C VAL A 77 3.34 -10.97 6.74
N SER A 78 2.24 -11.48 6.19
CA SER A 78 1.98 -12.90 6.05
C SER A 78 1.52 -13.20 4.63
N CYS A 79 2.02 -14.29 4.05
CA CYS A 79 1.62 -14.72 2.72
C CYS A 79 0.45 -15.70 2.84
N VAL A 80 -0.69 -15.38 2.20
CA VAL A 80 -1.84 -16.28 2.08
C VAL A 80 -2.03 -16.61 0.60
N GLY A 81 -1.44 -17.72 0.16
CA GLY A 81 -1.32 -18.02 -1.27
C GLY A 81 -0.36 -17.05 -1.94
N SER A 82 -0.78 -16.45 -3.07
CA SER A 82 -0.07 -15.38 -3.79
C SER A 82 -0.37 -13.97 -3.25
N SER A 83 -1.17 -13.88 -2.17
CA SER A 83 -1.60 -12.61 -1.59
C SER A 83 -0.82 -12.25 -0.34
N VAL A 84 -0.52 -10.96 -0.19
CA VAL A 84 0.03 -10.40 1.04
C VAL A 84 -1.11 -10.01 1.96
N ALA A 85 -1.06 -10.46 3.20
CA ALA A 85 -1.97 -10.07 4.27
C ALA A 85 -1.15 -9.49 5.42
N VAL A 86 -1.55 -8.31 5.88
CA VAL A 86 -1.01 -7.69 7.09
C VAL A 86 -2.10 -7.79 8.15
N GLN A 87 -1.82 -8.46 9.27
CA GLN A 87 -2.79 -8.62 10.37
C GLN A 87 -2.26 -7.98 11.64
N GLY A 88 -3.13 -7.30 12.40
CA GLY A 88 -2.75 -6.73 13.70
C GLY A 88 -2.08 -5.35 13.61
N CYS A 89 -2.09 -4.71 12.44
CA CYS A 89 -1.59 -3.36 12.22
C CYS A 89 -2.68 -2.30 12.03
N GLU A 90 -3.93 -2.65 12.32
CA GLU A 90 -5.08 -1.77 12.12
C GLU A 90 -4.96 -0.50 12.98
N GLN A 91 -4.56 -0.64 14.24
CA GLN A 91 -4.40 0.50 15.15
C GLN A 91 -3.26 1.44 14.71
N PRO A 92 -2.02 0.96 14.45
CA PRO A 92 -0.96 1.80 13.85
C PRO A 92 -1.38 2.48 12.55
N GLN A 93 -2.08 1.77 11.67
CA GLN A 93 -2.60 2.31 10.42
C GLN A 93 -3.58 3.46 10.68
N THR A 94 -4.63 3.24 11.46
CA THR A 94 -5.61 4.29 11.78
C THR A 94 -4.96 5.49 12.45
N SER A 95 -3.93 5.28 13.29
CA SER A 95 -3.18 6.38 13.92
C SER A 95 -2.43 7.23 12.89
N LEU A 96 -1.85 6.60 11.86
CA LEU A 96 -1.17 7.28 10.78
C LEU A 96 -2.17 8.03 9.89
N GLU A 97 -3.25 7.38 9.49
CA GLU A 97 -4.31 7.96 8.66
C GLU A 97 -4.95 9.17 9.31
N THR A 98 -5.24 9.06 10.62
CA THR A 98 -5.78 10.17 11.42
C THR A 98 -4.81 11.35 11.46
N CYS A 99 -3.51 11.07 11.52
CA CYS A 99 -2.49 12.09 11.58
C CYS A 99 -2.33 12.82 10.24
N ILE A 100 -2.26 12.08 9.13
CA ILE A 100 -2.11 12.64 7.78
C ILE A 100 -3.42 13.29 7.30
N GLY A 101 -4.56 12.82 7.80
CA GLY A 101 -5.88 13.23 7.32
C GLY A 101 -6.27 12.59 5.99
N ALA A 102 -5.62 11.49 5.62
CA ALA A 102 -5.86 10.74 4.39
C ALA A 102 -5.65 9.25 4.65
N PRO A 103 -6.36 8.36 3.91
CA PRO A 103 -6.08 6.93 3.96
C PRO A 103 -4.64 6.66 3.52
N THR A 104 -3.93 5.80 4.26
CA THR A 104 -2.56 5.42 3.95
C THR A 104 -2.56 4.02 3.40
N VAL A 105 -2.05 3.89 2.19
CA VAL A 105 -1.92 2.61 1.54
C VAL A 105 -0.42 2.36 1.41
N LEU A 106 0.17 1.62 2.35
CA LEU A 106 1.50 1.06 2.08
C LEU A 106 1.39 0.13 0.86
N PRO A 107 2.42 0.04 -0.02
CA PRO A 107 2.40 -0.84 -1.20
C PRO A 107 2.37 -2.35 -0.89
N VAL A 108 1.94 -2.74 0.32
CA VAL A 108 1.51 -4.11 0.69
C VAL A 108 0.24 -4.55 -0.04
N GLY A 109 -0.34 -3.67 -0.85
CA GLY A 109 -1.55 -3.94 -1.60
C GLY A 109 -1.38 -5.08 -2.61
N ASN A 110 -2.46 -5.83 -2.81
CA ASN A 110 -2.53 -6.87 -3.83
C ASN A 110 -2.38 -6.26 -5.24
N ALA A 111 -2.32 -7.09 -6.28
CA ALA A 111 -2.18 -6.61 -7.65
C ALA A 111 -3.27 -5.59 -8.07
N CYS A 112 -4.48 -5.65 -7.49
CA CYS A 112 -5.50 -4.62 -7.71
C CYS A 112 -5.09 -3.29 -7.07
N ASP A 113 -4.64 -3.28 -5.81
CA ASP A 113 -4.25 -2.05 -5.13
C ASP A 113 -3.11 -1.32 -5.85
N ARG A 114 -2.18 -2.07 -6.46
CA ARG A 114 -1.12 -1.51 -7.30
C ARG A 114 -1.67 -0.91 -8.58
N ALA A 115 -2.53 -1.63 -9.29
CA ALA A 115 -3.14 -1.14 -10.51
C ALA A 115 -4.04 0.09 -10.26
N VAL A 116 -4.81 0.07 -9.18
CA VAL A 116 -5.65 1.20 -8.75
C VAL A 116 -4.78 2.42 -8.43
N ARG A 117 -3.62 2.26 -7.79
CA ARG A 117 -2.70 3.40 -7.58
C ARG A 117 -2.22 4.02 -8.87
N ARG A 118 -1.75 3.20 -9.82
CA ARG A 118 -1.30 3.69 -11.13
C ARG A 118 -2.37 4.54 -11.81
N ILE A 119 -3.64 4.10 -11.72
CA ILE A 119 -4.78 4.88 -12.20
C ILE A 119 -4.92 6.18 -11.41
N ILE A 120 -4.96 6.10 -10.07
CA ILE A 120 -5.14 7.27 -9.20
C ILE A 120 -4.05 8.33 -9.44
N ASP A 121 -2.79 7.92 -9.45
CA ASP A 121 -1.62 8.80 -9.57
C ASP A 121 -1.64 9.53 -10.92
N HIS A 122 -2.01 8.82 -12.00
CA HIS A 122 -2.10 9.46 -13.32
C HIS A 122 -3.26 10.44 -13.43
N TYR A 123 -4.44 10.09 -12.91
CA TYR A 123 -5.59 11.02 -12.85
C TYR A 123 -5.26 12.26 -12.01
N ALA A 124 -4.58 12.08 -10.88
CA ALA A 124 -4.12 13.18 -10.03
C ALA A 124 -3.09 14.06 -10.77
N SER A 125 -2.18 13.48 -11.54
CA SER A 125 -1.22 14.21 -12.39
C SER A 125 -1.91 15.09 -13.44
N CYS A 126 -3.08 14.64 -13.91
CA CYS A 126 -3.95 15.38 -14.83
C CYS A 126 -4.86 16.42 -14.14
N GLY A 127 -4.79 16.55 -12.80
CA GLY A 127 -5.66 17.44 -12.03
C GLY A 127 -7.12 17.01 -12.01
N ILE A 128 -7.40 15.73 -12.28
CA ILE A 128 -8.75 15.18 -12.30
C ILE A 128 -9.09 14.72 -10.87
N PRO A 129 -10.10 15.31 -10.22
CA PRO A 129 -10.51 14.87 -8.89
C PRO A 129 -11.16 13.49 -8.99
N ILE A 130 -10.63 12.55 -8.23
CA ILE A 130 -11.17 11.20 -8.14
C ILE A 130 -12.12 11.18 -6.95
N ALA A 131 -13.37 10.78 -7.18
CA ALA A 131 -14.29 10.54 -6.07
C ALA A 131 -13.69 9.46 -5.16
N GLU A 132 -13.82 9.64 -3.84
CA GLU A 132 -13.25 8.74 -2.83
C GLU A 132 -13.55 7.27 -3.14
N PRO A 133 -12.60 6.34 -2.85
CA PRO A 133 -12.73 4.95 -3.28
C PRO A 133 -13.99 4.32 -2.68
N VAL A 134 -14.85 3.85 -3.58
CA VAL A 134 -15.91 2.88 -3.27
C VAL A 134 -15.20 1.64 -2.73
N GLU A 135 -15.60 1.14 -1.55
CA GLU A 135 -14.99 -0.02 -0.87
C GLU A 135 -14.56 -1.07 -1.90
N ALA A 136 -13.24 -1.30 -2.02
CA ALA A 136 -12.70 -2.13 -3.07
C ALA A 136 -13.25 -3.57 -2.90
N PRO A 137 -13.88 -4.16 -3.94
CA PRO A 137 -14.24 -5.57 -3.89
C PRO A 137 -12.98 -6.40 -3.65
N SER A 138 -13.13 -7.52 -2.93
CA SER A 138 -12.03 -8.46 -2.70
C SER A 138 -11.34 -8.79 -4.03
N CYS A 139 -10.05 -8.45 -4.14
CA CYS A 139 -9.28 -8.59 -5.37
C CYS A 139 -9.16 -10.07 -5.78
N SER A 140 -9.91 -10.48 -6.81
CA SER A 140 -9.69 -11.76 -7.49
C SER A 140 -8.54 -11.62 -8.50
N GLU A 141 -7.89 -12.72 -8.87
CA GLU A 141 -6.84 -12.71 -9.91
C GLU A 141 -7.34 -12.13 -11.25
N GLN A 142 -8.60 -12.40 -11.60
CA GLN A 142 -9.22 -11.88 -12.80
C GLN A 142 -9.45 -10.37 -12.71
N LEU A 143 -9.89 -9.87 -11.54
CA LEU A 143 -10.03 -8.43 -11.31
C LEU A 143 -8.67 -7.73 -11.31
N ALA A 144 -7.63 -8.36 -10.74
CA ALA A 144 -6.27 -7.83 -10.77
C ALA A 144 -5.75 -7.68 -12.20
N THR A 145 -5.97 -8.68 -13.05
CA THR A 145 -5.54 -8.67 -14.45
C THR A 145 -6.26 -7.57 -15.24
N SER A 146 -7.59 -7.50 -15.13
CA SER A 146 -8.39 -6.47 -15.80
C SER A 146 -8.01 -5.07 -15.32
N THR A 147 -7.86 -4.87 -14.01
CA THR A 147 -7.48 -3.56 -13.44
C THR A 147 -6.07 -3.16 -13.85
N SER A 148 -5.12 -4.11 -13.92
CA SER A 148 -3.76 -3.83 -14.42
C SER A 148 -3.76 -3.43 -15.89
N CYS A 149 -4.58 -4.07 -16.73
CA CYS A 149 -4.75 -3.68 -18.12
C CYS A 149 -5.31 -2.25 -18.24
N ILE A 150 -6.32 -1.91 -17.43
CA ILE A 150 -6.88 -0.56 -17.38
C ILE A 150 -5.81 0.45 -16.93
N ALA A 151 -4.99 0.12 -15.94
CA ALA A 151 -3.88 0.97 -15.51
C ALA A 151 -2.90 1.26 -16.65
N ASP A 152 -2.54 0.25 -17.45
CA ASP A 152 -1.67 0.44 -18.63
C ASP A 152 -2.31 1.39 -19.65
N CYS A 153 -3.61 1.24 -19.91
CA CYS A 153 -4.37 2.15 -20.79
C CYS A 153 -4.40 3.60 -20.26
N VAL A 154 -4.55 3.77 -18.95
CA VAL A 154 -4.59 5.09 -18.32
C VAL A 154 -3.24 5.79 -18.43
N GLU A 155 -2.13 5.11 -18.16
CA GLU A 155 -0.79 5.72 -18.19
C GLU A 155 -0.36 6.19 -19.58
N VAL A 156 -0.82 5.53 -20.65
CA VAL A 156 -0.54 5.95 -22.03
C VAL A 156 -1.51 7.03 -22.53
N ALA A 157 -2.66 7.20 -21.86
CA ALA A 157 -3.65 8.19 -22.26
C ALA A 157 -3.19 9.61 -21.90
N SER A 158 -3.48 10.55 -22.80
CA SER A 158 -3.27 11.97 -22.54
C SER A 158 -4.29 12.49 -21.52
N CYS A 159 -3.96 13.53 -20.75
CA CYS A 159 -4.95 14.19 -19.88
C CYS A 159 -6.14 14.74 -20.69
N GLY A 160 -5.93 15.07 -21.97
CA GLY A 160 -7.01 15.47 -22.87
C GLY A 160 -8.00 14.33 -23.14
N ALA A 161 -7.47 13.12 -23.35
CA ALA A 161 -8.26 11.90 -23.54
C ALA A 161 -9.08 11.56 -22.28
N LEU A 162 -8.45 11.65 -21.11
CA LEU A 162 -9.11 11.34 -19.82
C LEU A 162 -10.18 12.37 -19.43
N THR A 163 -10.03 13.62 -19.87
CA THR A 163 -11.00 14.71 -19.59
C THR A 163 -12.04 14.92 -20.69
N GLY A 164 -11.93 14.22 -21.81
CA GLY A 164 -12.80 14.41 -22.98
C GLY A 164 -12.53 15.71 -23.76
N THR A 165 -11.42 16.40 -23.50
CA THR A 165 -11.02 17.60 -24.26
C THR A 165 -10.26 17.27 -25.54
N ASP A 166 -9.81 16.02 -25.67
CA ASP A 166 -9.24 15.41 -26.88
C ASP A 166 -10.15 14.26 -27.34
N PRO A 167 -11.07 14.50 -28.29
CA PRO A 167 -12.06 13.50 -28.70
C PRO A 167 -11.43 12.30 -29.41
N ASP A 168 -10.33 12.50 -30.15
CA ASP A 168 -9.64 11.41 -30.84
C ASP A 168 -8.91 10.53 -29.81
N GLY A 169 -8.16 11.15 -28.88
CA GLY A 169 -7.53 10.43 -27.77
C GLY A 169 -8.54 9.74 -26.83
N SER A 170 -9.74 10.32 -26.66
CA SER A 170 -10.82 9.70 -25.86
C SER A 170 -11.32 8.42 -26.51
N VAL A 171 -11.40 8.36 -27.84
CA VAL A 171 -11.76 7.14 -28.59
C VAL A 171 -10.67 6.09 -28.44
N GLU A 172 -9.39 6.46 -28.58
CA GLU A 172 -8.27 5.54 -28.39
C GLU A 172 -8.22 4.95 -26.97
N PHE A 173 -8.44 5.79 -25.95
CA PHE A 173 -8.53 5.34 -24.56
C PHE A 173 -9.73 4.39 -24.36
N ALA A 174 -10.90 4.72 -24.91
CA ALA A 174 -12.08 3.86 -24.85
C ALA A 174 -11.84 2.49 -25.52
N ASP A 175 -11.19 2.47 -26.69
CA ASP A 175 -10.82 1.24 -27.38
C ASP A 175 -9.83 0.41 -26.56
N CYS A 176 -8.87 1.07 -25.89
CA CYS A 176 -7.92 0.41 -25.00
C CYS A 176 -8.60 -0.26 -23.80
N ILE A 177 -9.47 0.44 -23.07
CA ILE A 177 -10.15 -0.17 -21.90
C ILE A 177 -11.11 -1.30 -22.32
N THR A 178 -11.65 -1.27 -23.54
CA THR A 178 -12.59 -2.29 -24.03
C THR A 178 -11.91 -3.65 -24.25
N VAL A 179 -10.58 -3.69 -24.41
CA VAL A 179 -9.83 -4.96 -24.53
C VAL A 179 -9.39 -5.54 -23.18
N CYS A 180 -9.69 -4.86 -22.07
CA CYS A 180 -9.31 -5.28 -20.72
C CYS A 180 -10.36 -6.14 -19.99
N ASP A 181 -11.51 -6.42 -20.64
CA ASP A 181 -12.61 -7.27 -20.14
C ASP A 181 -12.44 -8.75 -20.47
#